data_AF-A0A1J5FHG4-F1
#
_entry.id   AF-A0A1J5FHG4-F1
#
_cell.length_a   1.000
_cell.length_b   1.000
_cell.length_c   1.000
_cell.angle_alpha   90.00
_cell.angle_beta   90.00
_cell.angle_gamma   90.00
#
_symmetry.space_group_name_H-M   'P 1'
#
loop_
_entity.id
_entity.type
_entity.pdbx_description
1 polymer ?
#
loop_
_entity_poly.entity_id
_entity_poly.type
_entity_poly.pdbx_seq_one_letter_code
_entity_poly.pdbx_strand_id
1 'polypeptide(L)'
;MTTKLISLGEYRSNLSSLWKEAKTKNIRYVVMVRSQPVFEVNPIHGNVFDDDFVPEFVQFPDDQITPELLAKIEATMKKPKSELMNI
;
A
#
# COMPACT_ATOMS: atom_id res chain seq x y z
N MET A 1 18.19 -11.69 -8.62
CA MET A 1 17.66 -10.34 -8.30
C MET A 1 18.71 -9.31 -8.69
N THR A 2 18.30 -8.24 -9.37
CA THR A 2 19.21 -7.18 -9.85
C THR A 2 18.92 -5.87 -9.12
N THR A 3 19.96 -5.17 -8.65
CA THR A 3 19.78 -3.87 -7.97
C THR A 3 20.01 -2.71 -8.95
N LYS A 4 19.10 -1.73 -8.95
CA LYS A 4 19.23 -0.48 -9.70
C LYS A 4 19.12 0.72 -8.78
N LEU A 5 19.91 1.76 -9.05
CA LEU A 5 19.83 3.04 -8.35
C LEU A 5 18.94 3.99 -9.17
N ILE A 6 17.97 4.63 -8.52
CA ILE A 6 17.10 5.63 -9.16
C ILE A 6 16.97 6.87 -8.28
N SER A 7 16.67 8.01 -8.89
CA SER A 7 16.40 9.23 -8.12
C SER A 7 14.99 9.23 -7.52
N LEU A 8 14.77 10.00 -6.45
CA LEU A 8 13.43 10.20 -5.91
C LEU A 8 12.45 10.81 -6.93
N GLY A 9 12.91 11.70 -7.81
CA GLY A 9 12.08 12.29 -8.86
C GLY A 9 11.60 11.25 -9.86
N GLU A 10 12.52 10.42 -10.34
CA GLU A 10 12.21 9.31 -11.26
C GLU A 10 11.24 8.31 -10.65
N TYR A 11 11.44 7.96 -9.37
CA TYR A 11 10.53 7.08 -8.64
C TYR A 11 9.11 7.65 -8.56
N ARG A 12 8.97 8.93 -8.20
CA ARG A 12 7.67 9.60 -8.07
C ARG A 12 6.93 9.71 -9.39
N SER A 13 7.64 10.02 -10.48
CA SER A 13 7.04 10.17 -11.81
C SER A 13 6.62 8.84 -12.43
N ASN A 14 7.26 7.72 -12.07
CA ASN A 14 7.10 6.43 -12.74
C ASN A 14 6.70 5.28 -11.81
N LEU A 15 6.14 5.58 -10.63
CA LEU A 15 5.88 4.62 -9.56
C LEU A 15 5.27 3.29 -10.05
N SER A 16 4.13 3.35 -10.76
CA SER A 16 3.41 2.17 -11.23
C SER A 16 4.19 1.35 -12.27
N SER A 17 4.93 2.03 -13.15
CA SER A 17 5.74 1.38 -14.19
C SER A 17 6.95 0.68 -13.59
N LEU A 18 7.64 1.34 -12.66
CA LEU A 18 8.77 0.79 -11.92
C LEU A 18 8.33 -0.41 -11.07
N TRP A 19 7.15 -0.37 -10.44
CA TRP A 19 6.60 -1.51 -9.71
C TRP A 19 6.33 -2.73 -10.60
N LYS A 20 5.71 -2.52 -11.76
CA LYS A 20 5.48 -3.60 -12.74
C LYS A 20 6.81 -4.15 -13.24
N GLU A 21 7.76 -3.29 -13.58
CA GLU A 21 9.09 -3.69 -14.03
C GLU A 21 9.85 -4.46 -12.94
N ALA A 22 9.83 -3.98 -11.70
CA ALA A 22 10.41 -4.63 -10.53
C ALA A 22 9.94 -6.08 -10.45
N LYS A 23 8.63 -6.28 -10.51
CA LYS A 23 8.00 -7.60 -10.38
C LYS A 23 8.29 -8.51 -11.57
N THR A 24 8.19 -8.01 -12.79
CA THR A 24 8.42 -8.83 -13.99
C THR A 24 9.88 -9.21 -14.15
N LYS A 25 10.81 -8.31 -13.83
CA LYS A 25 12.25 -8.48 -14.08
C LYS A 25 13.05 -8.86 -12.82
N ASN A 26 12.39 -9.01 -11.67
CA ASN A 26 13.03 -9.27 -10.37
C ASN A 26 14.13 -8.23 -10.07
N ILE A 27 13.74 -6.95 -10.14
CA ILE A 27 14.61 -5.79 -9.90
C ILE A 27 14.29 -5.19 -8.53
N ARG A 28 15.32 -4.98 -7.72
CA ARG A 28 15.29 -4.14 -6.53
C ARG A 28 15.72 -2.71 -6.91
N TYR A 29 14.92 -1.72 -6.56
CA TYR A 29 15.31 -0.32 -6.73
C TYR A 29 15.76 0.29 -5.41
N VAL A 30 16.92 0.95 -5.40
CA VAL A 30 17.35 1.79 -4.27
C VAL A 30 17.12 3.23 -4.67
N VAL A 31 16.30 3.94 -3.89
CA VAL A 31 15.92 5.32 -4.17
C VAL A 31 16.89 6.26 -3.47
N MET A 32 17.51 7.12 -4.28
CA MET A 32 18.54 8.05 -3.85
C MET A 32 17.99 9.48 -3.77
N VAL A 33 18.38 10.22 -2.73
CA VAL A 33 18.18 11.67 -2.60
C VAL A 33 19.54 12.30 -2.32
N ARG A 34 19.97 13.26 -3.16
CA ARG A 34 21.27 13.94 -3.01
C ARG A 34 22.44 12.95 -2.81
N SER A 35 22.47 11.89 -3.62
CA SER A 35 23.46 10.81 -3.58
C SER A 35 23.47 9.95 -2.30
N GLN A 36 22.43 10.04 -1.47
CA GLN A 36 22.25 9.17 -0.30
C GLN A 36 21.06 8.22 -0.51
N PRO A 37 21.20 6.92 -0.18
CA PRO A 37 20.08 5.99 -0.23
C PRO A 37 19.09 6.32 0.89
N VAL A 38 17.81 6.40 0.56
CA VAL A 38 16.75 6.74 1.54
C VAL A 38 15.85 5.56 1.82
N PHE A 39 15.46 4.80 0.79
CA PHE A 39 14.68 3.58 0.93
C PHE A 39 14.89 2.65 -0.27
N GLU A 40 14.51 1.39 -0.10
CA GLU A 40 14.47 0.41 -1.19
C GLU A 40 13.04 -0.01 -1.54
N VAL A 41 12.86 -0.37 -2.80
CA VAL A 41 11.61 -0.90 -3.35
C VAL A 41 11.91 -2.31 -3.81
N ASN A 42 11.40 -3.28 -3.07
CA ASN A 42 11.59 -4.70 -3.32
C ASN A 42 10.27 -5.29 -3.87
N PRO A 43 10.28 -5.92 -5.06
CA PRO A 43 9.07 -6.51 -5.62
C PRO A 43 8.59 -7.70 -4.78
N ILE A 44 7.30 -7.70 -4.45
CA ILE A 44 6.65 -8.82 -3.75
C ILE A 44 6.32 -9.91 -4.77
N HIS A 45 6.87 -11.12 -4.56
CA HIS A 45 6.69 -12.28 -5.43
C HIS A 45 5.95 -13.40 -4.68
N GLY A 46 4.79 -13.85 -5.20
CA GLY A 46 4.03 -14.97 -4.63
C GLY A 46 3.40 -14.66 -3.26
N ASN A 47 2.58 -15.60 -2.73
CA ASN A 47 1.85 -15.50 -1.45
C ASN A 47 2.79 -15.56 -0.24
N VAL A 48 3.85 -14.78 -0.27
CA VAL A 48 4.84 -14.67 0.78
C VAL A 48 4.51 -13.36 1.50
N PHE A 49 3.41 -13.39 2.27
CA PHE A 49 3.59 -12.91 3.62
C PHE A 49 4.56 -13.93 4.20
N ASP A 50 5.85 -13.58 4.25
CA ASP A 50 6.75 -14.33 5.10
C ASP A 50 6.03 -14.42 6.46
N ASP A 51 5.98 -15.58 7.11
CA ASP A 51 5.29 -15.71 8.42
C ASP A 51 5.85 -14.71 9.46
N ASP A 52 7.01 -14.10 9.18
CA ASP A 52 7.65 -13.04 9.96
C ASP A 52 7.22 -11.60 9.58
N PHE A 53 6.57 -11.40 8.43
CA PHE A 53 5.92 -10.14 8.08
C PHE A 53 4.49 -10.16 8.60
N VAL A 54 4.34 -10.01 9.92
CA VAL A 54 3.11 -9.52 10.51
C VAL A 54 3.14 -8.01 10.26
N PRO A 55 2.35 -7.45 9.32
CA PRO A 55 2.10 -6.02 9.39
C PRO A 55 1.51 -5.86 10.78
N GLU A 56 2.12 -5.02 11.61
CA GLU A 56 1.47 -4.53 12.82
C GLU A 56 0.28 -3.70 12.33
N PHE A 57 -0.75 -4.37 11.81
CA PHE A 57 -2.08 -3.85 11.75
C PHE A 57 -2.32 -3.47 13.19
N VAL A 58 -2.38 -2.17 13.44
CA VAL A 58 -2.89 -1.64 14.70
C VAL A 58 -4.20 -2.38 14.90
N GLN A 59 -4.19 -3.40 15.77
CA GLN A 59 -5.41 -4.02 16.23
C GLN A 59 -6.13 -2.87 16.90
N PHE A 60 -7.15 -2.33 16.24
CA PHE A 60 -8.07 -1.46 16.94
C PHE A 60 -8.57 -2.31 18.09
N PRO A 61 -8.35 -1.89 19.34
CA PRO A 61 -8.83 -2.64 20.49
C PRO A 61 -10.32 -2.89 20.26
N ASP A 62 -10.77 -4.15 20.32
CA ASP A 62 -12.18 -4.53 20.07
C ASP A 62 -13.16 -3.72 20.95
N ASP A 63 -12.65 -3.20 22.07
CA ASP A 63 -13.24 -2.25 23.01
C ASP A 63 -13.61 -0.87 22.43
N GLN A 64 -13.25 -0.55 21.18
CA GLN A 64 -13.68 0.67 20.49
C GLN A 64 -14.77 0.45 19.43
N ILE A 65 -15.15 -0.80 19.11
CA ILE A 65 -16.29 -1.08 18.23
C ILE A 65 -17.57 -0.94 19.06
N THR A 66 -18.05 0.29 19.20
CA THR A 66 -19.35 0.53 19.83
C THR A 66 -20.49 0.01 18.94
N PRO A 67 -21.60 -0.48 19.51
CA PRO A 67 -22.79 -0.84 18.75
C PRO A 67 -23.30 0.31 17.85
N GLU A 68 -23.06 1.55 18.24
CA GLU A 68 -23.40 2.75 17.48
C GLU A 68 -22.60 2.89 16.17
N LEU A 69 -21.31 2.52 16.19
CA LEU A 69 -20.44 2.56 15.01
C LEU A 69 -20.86 1.49 14.00
N LEU A 70 -21.16 0.28 14.47
CA LEU A 70 -21.71 -0.81 13.65
C LEU A 70 -23.03 -0.40 12.98
N ALA A 71 -23.95 0.21 13.74
CA ALA A 71 -25.22 0.68 13.20
C ALA A 71 -25.04 1.77 12.13
N LYS A 72 -24.07 2.69 12.29
CA LYS A 72 -23.76 3.72 11.28
C LYS A 72 -23.19 3.13 9.99
N ILE A 73 -22.32 2.13 10.09
CA ILE A 73 -21.74 1.45 8.92
C ILE A 73 -22.82 0.70 8.15
N GLU A 74 -23.68 -0.06 8.83
CA GLU A 74 -24.79 -0.79 8.20
C GLU A 74 -25.80 0.15 7.55
N ALA A 75 -26.13 1.28 8.20
CA ALA A 75 -27.02 2.29 7.63
C ALA A 75 -26.43 2.94 6.38
N THR A 76 -25.11 3.11 6.33
CA THR A 76 -24.41 3.68 5.16
C THR A 76 -24.33 2.67 4.01
N MET A 77 -24.18 1.38 4.31
CA MET A 77 -24.16 0.31 3.30
C MET A 77 -25.54 -0.05 2.74
N LYS A 78 -26.63 0.20 3.49
CA LYS A 78 -28.02 -0.03 3.04
C LYS A 78 -28.60 1.12 2.19
N LYS A 79 -27.94 2.28 2.10
CA LYS A 79 -28.43 3.35 1.22
C LYS A 79 -28.18 3.00 -0.24
N PRO A 80 -29.23 2.90 -1.08
CA PRO A 80 -29.04 2.68 -2.50
C PRO A 80 -28.29 3.87 -3.12
N LYS A 81 -27.37 3.54 -4.04
CA LYS A 81 -26.44 4.46 -4.71
C LYS A 81 -27.11 5.70 -5.35
N SER A 82 -28.43 5.67 -5.56
CA SER A 82 -29.24 6.74 -6.15
C SER A 82 -29.40 7.99 -5.26
N GLU A 83 -29.21 7.89 -3.94
CA GLU A 83 -29.35 9.05 -3.03
C GLU A 83 -28.03 9.80 -2.77
N LEU A 84 -26.89 9.26 -3.19
CA LEU A 84 -25.57 9.86 -2.99
C LEU A 84 -25.14 10.83 -4.11
N MET A 85 -25.96 11.03 -5.14
CA MET A 85 -25.66 11.88 -6.31
C MET A 85 -26.48 13.18 -6.40
N ASN A 86 -27.22 13.55 -5.35
CA ASN A 86 -27.90 14.84 -5.27
C ASN A 86 -27.40 15.66 -4.07
N ILE A 87 -26.14 16.09 -4.12
CA ILE A 87 -25.62 17.27 -3.41
C ILE A 87 -24.70 18.01 -4.37
#